data_AF-A0A6G4WKJ1-F1
#
_entry.id   AF-A0A6G4WKJ1-F1
#
_cell.length_a   1.000
_cell.length_b   1.000
_cell.length_c   1.000
_cell.angle_alpha   90.00
_cell.angle_beta   90.00
_cell.angle_gamma   90.00
#
_symmetry.space_group_name_H-M   'P 1'
#
loop_
_entity.id
_entity.type
_entity.pdbx_description
1 polymer ?
#
loop_
_entity_poly.entity_id
_entity_poly.type
_entity_poly.pdbx_seq_one_letter_code
_entity_poly.pdbx_strand_id
1 'polypeptide(L)'
;MLETSLYAPVKKFLEGLGFAVKGEIGGCDLVALNGDSPPVVVVCELKLQFNLELVLQGVDRMAASDEVWLAARLSARGKGRESDARFRNLCRRLGIGLLGVTATDGVEILLSLAAPMPRRDPKRRSRLVNEHKRRQGDPVAGGGSRNPIMTAYRQEALACAAALADGPRRPRDLRPDLPNAYKILRRNVYGWFVGIERGIYGLTAAGHEALLRWPQQSRTPQVEGRGGAVAAETIVASPVEA
;
A
#
# COMPACT_ATOMS: atom_id res chain seq x y z
N MET A 1 22.52 22.86 9.15
CA MET A 1 23.64 21.89 9.02
C MET A 1 23.70 21.44 7.58
N LEU A 2 24.90 21.34 7.01
CA LEU A 2 25.10 21.09 5.58
C LEU A 2 25.17 19.59 5.29
N GLU A 3 24.80 19.19 4.07
CA GLU A 3 24.87 17.81 3.58
C GLU A 3 26.28 17.22 3.70
N THR A 4 27.29 18.07 3.47
CA THR A 4 28.73 17.75 3.65
C THR A 4 29.09 17.27 5.05
N SER A 5 28.28 17.57 6.08
CA SER A 5 28.51 17.06 7.44
C SER A 5 28.28 15.54 7.58
N LEU A 6 27.60 14.91 6.62
CA LEU A 6 27.35 13.47 6.63
C LEU A 6 28.55 12.67 6.09
N TYR A 7 29.39 13.30 5.29
CA TYR A 7 30.49 12.64 4.61
C TYR A 7 31.50 12.03 5.58
N ALA A 8 32.02 12.82 6.53
CA ALA A 8 33.05 12.35 7.45
C ALA A 8 32.60 11.16 8.34
N PRO A 9 31.40 11.18 8.95
CA PRO A 9 30.86 10.04 9.69
C PRO A 9 30.77 8.76 8.86
N VAL A 10 30.19 8.84 7.66
CA VAL A 10 29.97 7.68 6.78
C VAL A 10 31.30 7.15 6.25
N LYS A 11 32.21 8.06 5.85
CA LYS A 11 33.56 7.70 5.42
C LYS A 11 34.28 6.91 6.52
N LYS A 12 34.32 7.44 7.75
CA LYS A 12 34.98 6.79 8.89
C LYS A 12 34.37 5.43 9.20
N PHE A 13 33.04 5.32 9.10
CA PHE A 13 32.34 4.05 9.27
C PHE A 13 32.80 2.99 8.25
N LEU A 14 32.83 3.34 6.96
CA LEU A 14 33.27 2.44 5.88
C LEU A 14 34.77 2.10 5.97
N GLU A 15 35.63 3.08 6.28
CA GLU A 15 37.06 2.83 6.52
C GLU A 15 37.27 1.90 7.73
N GLY A 16 36.45 2.03 8.77
CA GLY A 16 36.45 1.11 9.92
C GLY A 16 36.06 -0.33 9.57
N LEU A 17 35.40 -0.55 8.43
CA LEU A 17 35.10 -1.88 7.87
C LEU A 17 36.20 -2.38 6.93
N GLY A 18 37.32 -1.65 6.80
CA GLY A 18 38.48 -2.04 5.99
C GLY A 18 38.43 -1.57 4.53
N PHE A 19 37.52 -0.68 4.17
CA PHE A 19 37.46 -0.12 2.82
C PHE A 19 38.38 1.09 2.65
N ALA A 20 38.93 1.25 1.45
CA ALA A 20 39.53 2.51 1.00
C ALA A 20 38.44 3.41 0.42
N VAL A 21 38.16 4.55 1.07
CA VAL A 21 37.00 5.40 0.73
C VAL A 21 37.42 6.74 0.12
N LYS A 22 36.81 7.10 -1.00
CA LYS A 22 36.95 8.42 -1.65
C LYS A 22 35.57 8.98 -2.01
N GLY A 23 35.43 10.30 -1.96
CA GLY A 23 34.21 11.00 -2.38
C GLY A 23 34.29 11.53 -3.80
N GLU A 24 33.13 11.92 -4.34
CA GLU A 24 32.99 12.59 -5.65
C GLU A 24 33.56 11.78 -6.83
N ILE A 25 33.54 10.45 -6.72
CA ILE A 25 34.00 9.56 -7.79
C ILE A 25 32.83 9.27 -8.72
N GLY A 26 32.94 9.70 -9.99
CA GLY A 26 31.88 9.47 -10.98
C GLY A 26 30.53 10.09 -10.61
N GLY A 27 30.54 11.15 -9.78
CA GLY A 27 29.34 11.80 -9.27
C GLY A 27 28.63 11.05 -8.14
N CYS A 28 29.26 10.03 -7.53
CA CYS A 28 28.78 9.39 -6.30
C CYS A 28 29.34 10.13 -5.08
N ASP A 29 28.53 10.28 -4.03
CA ASP A 29 28.99 10.97 -2.82
C ASP A 29 30.16 10.24 -2.13
N LEU A 30 30.09 8.91 -2.01
CA LEU A 30 31.20 8.05 -1.58
C LEU A 30 31.31 6.78 -2.45
N VAL A 31 32.55 6.39 -2.76
CA VAL A 31 32.92 5.08 -3.30
C VAL A 31 33.96 4.45 -2.39
N ALA A 32 33.68 3.22 -1.95
CA ALA A 32 34.54 2.43 -1.09
C ALA A 32 34.97 1.17 -1.82
N LEU A 33 36.29 0.89 -1.82
CA LEU A 33 36.87 -0.29 -2.45
C LEU A 33 37.51 -1.21 -1.40
N ASN A 34 37.36 -2.52 -1.58
CA ASN A 34 38.05 -3.54 -0.77
C ASN A 34 38.49 -4.71 -1.66
N GLY A 35 39.70 -5.23 -1.44
CA GLY A 35 40.32 -6.31 -2.22
C GLY A 35 41.16 -5.82 -3.40
N ASP A 36 41.97 -6.73 -3.95
CA ASP A 36 43.07 -6.36 -4.85
C ASP A 36 42.77 -6.57 -6.36
N SER A 37 41.87 -7.49 -6.77
CA SER A 37 41.39 -7.59 -8.17
C SER A 37 40.33 -8.70 -8.44
N PRO A 38 39.15 -8.40 -9.06
CA PRO A 38 38.52 -7.09 -9.07
C PRO A 38 38.11 -6.69 -7.65
N PRO A 39 38.15 -5.40 -7.30
CA PRO A 39 37.73 -4.94 -5.98
C PRO A 39 36.20 -5.08 -5.82
N VAL A 40 35.75 -5.25 -4.59
CA VAL A 40 34.35 -5.02 -4.23
C VAL A 40 34.10 -3.51 -4.25
N VAL A 41 33.10 -3.07 -5.02
CA VAL A 41 32.72 -1.68 -5.20
C VAL A 41 31.46 -1.39 -4.39
N VAL A 42 31.62 -0.60 -3.33
CA VAL A 42 30.50 -0.12 -2.50
C VAL A 42 30.27 1.36 -2.78
N VAL A 43 29.05 1.72 -3.13
CA VAL A 43 28.64 3.12 -3.32
C VAL A 43 27.74 3.56 -2.18
N CYS A 44 27.96 4.77 -1.65
CA CYS A 44 27.06 5.37 -0.68
C CYS A 44 26.65 6.79 -1.07
N GLU A 45 25.34 7.01 -1.21
CA GLU A 45 24.74 8.32 -1.51
C GLU A 45 24.19 8.95 -0.22
N LEU A 46 24.24 10.28 -0.13
CA LEU A 46 23.93 11.08 1.05
C LEU A 46 22.74 12.00 0.79
N LYS A 47 21.83 12.12 1.76
CA LYS A 47 20.95 13.30 1.90
C LYS A 47 20.74 13.64 3.36
N LEU A 48 20.42 14.91 3.64
CA LEU A 48 19.99 15.31 4.99
C LEU A 48 18.77 14.52 5.49
N GLN A 49 17.91 14.09 4.60
CA GLN A 49 16.73 13.28 4.90
C GLN A 49 16.56 12.20 3.84
N PHE A 50 16.19 11.00 4.28
CA PHE A 50 15.73 9.96 3.38
C PHE A 50 14.55 10.47 2.55
N ASN A 51 14.67 10.36 1.22
CA ASN A 51 13.65 10.77 0.27
C ASN A 51 13.67 9.91 -1.00
N LEU A 52 12.72 10.16 -1.91
CA LEU A 52 12.63 9.38 -3.14
C LEU A 52 13.84 9.63 -4.05
N GLU A 53 14.32 10.88 -4.12
CA GLU A 53 15.49 11.24 -4.92
C GLU A 53 16.73 10.41 -4.53
N LEU A 54 17.03 10.31 -3.23
CA LEU A 54 18.13 9.49 -2.72
C LEU A 54 17.98 8.01 -3.12
N VAL A 55 16.75 7.49 -3.16
CA VAL A 55 16.51 6.12 -3.64
C VAL A 55 16.78 6.01 -5.13
N LEU A 56 16.37 6.99 -5.94
CA LEU A 56 16.61 6.99 -7.39
C LEU A 56 18.10 7.07 -7.70
N GLN A 57 18.84 7.95 -7.02
CA GLN A 57 20.30 7.99 -7.09
C GLN A 57 20.89 6.62 -6.78
N GLY A 58 20.47 5.99 -5.68
CA GLY A 58 20.90 4.63 -5.35
C GLY A 58 20.64 3.61 -6.46
N VAL A 59 19.44 3.62 -7.04
CA VAL A 59 19.08 2.73 -8.16
C VAL A 59 19.99 2.95 -9.36
N ASP A 60 20.29 4.20 -9.71
CA ASP A 60 21.17 4.54 -10.83
C ASP A 60 22.60 4.00 -10.61
N ARG A 61 23.05 3.88 -9.36
CA ARG A 61 24.39 3.33 -9.03
C ARG A 61 24.47 1.82 -9.10
N MET A 62 23.36 1.11 -8.92
CA MET A 62 23.35 -0.35 -8.79
C MET A 62 23.99 -1.07 -9.98
N ALA A 63 23.89 -0.54 -11.19
CA ALA A 63 24.46 -1.16 -12.39
C ALA A 63 26.00 -1.18 -12.40
N ALA A 64 26.65 -0.35 -11.57
CA ALA A 64 28.09 -0.15 -11.54
C ALA A 64 28.75 -0.47 -10.19
N SER A 65 28.03 -1.13 -9.27
CA SER A 65 28.49 -1.39 -7.90
C SER A 65 27.99 -2.74 -7.38
N ASP A 66 28.74 -3.38 -6.49
CA ASP A 66 28.34 -4.60 -5.80
C ASP A 66 27.34 -4.32 -4.66
N GLU A 67 27.52 -3.19 -3.98
CA GLU A 67 26.65 -2.75 -2.89
C GLU A 67 26.29 -1.27 -3.00
N VAL A 68 25.03 -0.94 -2.71
CA VAL A 68 24.55 0.45 -2.62
C VAL A 68 23.97 0.73 -1.25
N TRP A 69 24.43 1.81 -0.63
CA TRP A 69 23.97 2.31 0.66
C TRP A 69 23.42 3.73 0.53
N LEU A 70 22.33 4.01 1.22
CA LEU A 70 21.79 5.36 1.36
C LEU A 70 22.01 5.82 2.79
N ALA A 71 22.62 6.99 2.98
CA ALA A 71 22.83 7.55 4.30
C ALA A 71 22.07 8.87 4.48
N ALA A 72 21.43 9.02 5.64
CA ALA A 72 20.80 10.27 6.02
C ALA A 72 20.85 10.49 7.53
N ARG A 73 20.62 11.74 7.98
CA ARG A 73 20.48 12.00 9.41
C ARG A 73 19.26 11.31 9.98
N LEU A 74 19.43 10.75 11.17
CA LEU A 74 18.32 10.29 11.99
C LEU A 74 17.48 11.49 12.43
N SER A 75 16.16 11.36 12.34
CA SER A 75 15.28 12.40 12.84
C SER A 75 15.37 12.45 14.36
N ALA A 76 15.58 13.66 14.91
CA ALA A 76 15.64 13.87 16.36
C ALA A 76 14.35 13.45 17.10
N ARG A 77 13.23 13.28 16.38
CA ARG A 77 11.92 12.92 16.94
C ARG A 77 11.42 11.53 16.52
N GLY A 78 12.23 10.73 15.81
CA GLY A 78 11.86 9.37 15.37
C GLY A 78 10.72 9.29 14.34
N LYS A 79 10.38 10.40 13.68
CA LYS A 79 9.27 10.52 12.72
C LYS A 79 9.73 10.62 11.26
N GLY A 80 11.02 10.43 10.98
CA GLY A 80 11.56 10.47 9.62
C GLY A 80 11.29 9.19 8.83
N ARG A 81 11.67 9.18 7.53
CA ARG A 81 11.43 8.03 6.64
C ARG A 81 12.19 6.77 7.07
N GLU A 82 13.21 6.88 7.92
CA GLU A 82 13.93 5.76 8.54
C GLU A 82 13.02 4.81 9.36
N SER A 83 11.87 5.31 9.86
CA SER A 83 10.87 4.52 10.57
C SER A 83 9.66 4.14 9.72
N ASP A 84 9.53 4.67 8.49
CA ASP A 84 8.44 4.30 7.58
C ASP A 84 8.67 2.91 6.96
N ALA A 85 7.81 1.96 7.35
CA ALA A 85 7.86 0.59 6.84
C ALA A 85 7.76 0.51 5.32
N ARG A 86 7.07 1.44 4.64
CA ARG A 86 6.96 1.47 3.18
C ARG A 86 8.31 1.82 2.54
N PHE A 87 9.01 2.81 3.09
CA PHE A 87 10.32 3.23 2.59
C PHE A 87 11.36 2.12 2.76
N ARG A 88 11.41 1.51 3.96
CA ARG A 88 12.29 0.36 4.22
C ARG A 88 11.94 -0.85 3.35
N ASN A 89 10.66 -1.11 3.12
CA ASN A 89 10.22 -2.20 2.24
C ASN A 89 10.55 -1.94 0.78
N LEU A 90 10.59 -0.68 0.33
CA LEU A 90 11.09 -0.33 -1.01
C LEU A 90 12.57 -0.68 -1.12
N CYS A 91 13.40 -0.21 -0.17
CA CYS A 91 14.84 -0.48 -0.17
C CYS A 91 15.14 -1.99 -0.08
N ARG A 92 14.38 -2.75 0.73
CA ARG A 92 14.46 -4.24 0.76
C ARG A 92 14.20 -4.88 -0.60
N ARG A 93 13.24 -4.37 -1.36
CA ARG A 93 12.91 -4.90 -2.70
C ARG A 93 13.98 -4.58 -3.73
N LEU A 94 14.68 -3.47 -3.54
CA LEU A 94 15.76 -3.03 -4.41
C LEU A 94 17.11 -3.64 -4.01
N GLY A 95 17.25 -4.22 -2.81
CA GLY A 95 18.55 -4.69 -2.30
C GLY A 95 19.47 -3.55 -1.87
N ILE A 96 18.90 -2.41 -1.45
CA ILE A 96 19.64 -1.21 -1.04
C ILE A 96 19.70 -1.12 0.50
N GLY A 97 20.90 -0.85 1.03
CA GLY A 97 21.15 -0.69 2.46
C GLY A 97 20.85 0.73 2.95
N LEU A 98 20.52 0.88 4.23
CA LEU A 98 20.24 2.19 4.85
C LEU A 98 21.14 2.43 6.05
N LEU A 99 21.81 3.59 6.07
CA LEU A 99 22.63 4.09 7.16
C LEU A 99 22.01 5.34 7.79
N GLY A 100 21.88 5.35 9.11
CA GLY A 100 21.43 6.51 9.89
C GLY A 100 22.60 7.21 10.54
N VAL A 101 22.78 8.51 10.28
CA VAL A 101 23.78 9.34 10.96
C VAL A 101 23.14 10.01 12.17
N THR A 102 23.66 9.75 13.37
CA THR A 102 23.13 10.27 14.64
C THR A 102 23.45 11.77 14.83
N ALA A 103 22.89 12.38 15.87
CA ALA A 103 23.20 13.77 16.21
C ALA A 103 24.69 13.99 16.57
N THR A 104 25.33 12.96 17.12
CA THR A 104 26.72 12.94 17.58
C THR A 104 27.65 12.25 16.57
N ASP A 105 27.27 12.26 15.29
CA ASP A 105 28.09 11.74 14.18
C ASP A 105 28.44 10.24 14.28
N GLY A 106 27.61 9.46 14.98
CA GLY A 106 27.61 8.00 14.91
C GLY A 106 26.87 7.49 13.68
N VAL A 107 27.18 6.28 13.20
CA VAL A 107 26.50 5.64 12.07
C VAL A 107 25.83 4.35 12.53
N GLU A 108 24.54 4.21 12.21
CA GLU A 108 23.72 3.05 12.53
C GLU A 108 23.24 2.34 11.25
N ILE A 109 23.32 1.02 11.19
CA ILE A 109 22.72 0.24 10.10
C ILE A 109 21.22 0.11 10.37
N LEU A 110 20.42 0.86 9.61
CA LEU A 110 18.95 0.84 9.70
C LEU A 110 18.35 -0.29 8.86
N LEU A 111 18.98 -0.63 7.75
CA LEU A 111 18.58 -1.73 6.91
C LEU A 111 19.82 -2.37 6.28
N SER A 112 20.02 -3.66 6.54
CA SER A 112 21.06 -4.45 5.88
C SER A 112 20.65 -4.82 4.45
N LEU A 113 21.62 -4.93 3.55
CA LEU A 113 21.47 -5.43 2.18
C LEU A 113 20.84 -6.84 2.14
N ALA A 114 21.15 -7.67 3.14
CA ALA A 114 20.63 -9.03 3.26
C ALA A 114 19.25 -9.10 3.96
N ALA A 115 18.57 -7.96 4.16
CA ALA A 115 17.29 -7.95 4.84
C ALA A 115 16.23 -8.75 4.06
N PRO A 116 15.46 -9.63 4.73
CA PRO A 116 14.51 -10.50 4.04
C PRO A 116 13.41 -9.69 3.37
N MET A 117 12.97 -10.17 2.20
CA MET A 117 11.91 -9.56 1.42
C MET A 117 10.61 -9.38 2.25
N PRO A 118 9.89 -8.25 2.07
CA PRO A 118 8.63 -8.03 2.77
C PRO A 118 7.63 -9.14 2.45
N ARG A 119 7.07 -9.76 3.49
CA ARG A 119 6.09 -10.85 3.34
C ARG A 119 4.85 -10.37 2.59
N ARG A 120 4.30 -11.24 1.74
CA ARG A 120 3.00 -11.00 1.10
C ARG A 120 1.90 -10.89 2.17
N ASP A 121 0.87 -10.10 1.90
CA ASP A 121 -0.32 -9.96 2.76
C ASP A 121 -1.49 -10.78 2.19
N PRO A 122 -1.61 -12.08 2.52
CA PRO A 122 -2.68 -12.94 2.01
C PRO A 122 -4.06 -12.47 2.49
N LYS A 123 -4.17 -11.84 3.67
CA LYS A 123 -5.44 -11.33 4.20
C LYS A 123 -5.94 -10.15 3.36
N ARG A 124 -5.07 -9.19 3.03
CA ARG A 124 -5.41 -8.09 2.13
C ARG A 124 -5.76 -8.61 0.73
N ARG A 125 -4.99 -9.56 0.20
CA ARG A 125 -5.31 -10.21 -1.09
C ARG A 125 -6.70 -10.82 -1.08
N SER A 126 -7.03 -11.66 -0.09
CA SER A 126 -8.35 -12.29 -0.01
C SER A 126 -9.47 -11.26 0.16
N ARG A 127 -9.25 -10.16 0.91
CA ARG A 127 -10.23 -9.07 0.99
C ARG A 127 -10.47 -8.40 -0.35
N LEU A 128 -9.43 -8.13 -1.13
CA LEU A 128 -9.57 -7.55 -2.48
C LEU A 128 -10.37 -8.49 -3.39
N VAL A 129 -10.04 -9.79 -3.40
CA VAL A 129 -10.75 -10.80 -4.20
C VAL A 129 -12.22 -10.90 -3.79
N ASN A 130 -12.50 -10.98 -2.49
CA ASN A 130 -13.87 -11.11 -1.97
C ASN A 130 -14.70 -9.84 -2.18
N GLU A 131 -14.08 -8.67 -2.12
CA GLU A 131 -14.77 -7.42 -2.44
C GLU A 131 -15.10 -7.35 -3.93
N HIS A 132 -14.15 -7.69 -4.80
CA HIS A 132 -14.36 -7.71 -6.25
C HIS A 132 -15.45 -8.70 -6.66
N LYS A 133 -15.38 -9.96 -6.20
CA LYS A 133 -16.36 -11.00 -6.54
C LYS A 133 -17.79 -10.70 -6.10
N ARG A 134 -17.96 -9.99 -4.99
CA ARG A 134 -19.30 -9.66 -4.46
C ARG A 134 -19.83 -8.35 -5.02
N ARG A 135 -18.96 -7.48 -5.56
CA ARG A 135 -19.39 -6.22 -6.15
C ARG A 135 -20.09 -6.52 -7.46
N GLN A 136 -21.32 -6.03 -7.58
CA GLN A 136 -22.11 -6.19 -8.79
C GLN A 136 -21.75 -5.09 -9.78
N GLY A 137 -21.41 -5.49 -11.01
CA GLY A 137 -20.97 -4.59 -12.07
C GLY A 137 -19.70 -3.77 -11.73
N ASP A 138 -19.39 -2.80 -12.58
CA ASP A 138 -18.43 -1.75 -12.28
C ASP A 138 -19.17 -0.42 -12.05
N PRO A 139 -19.45 -0.06 -10.79
CA PRO A 139 -20.22 1.14 -10.48
C PRO A 139 -19.41 2.44 -10.62
N VAL A 140 -18.14 2.37 -11.04
CA VAL A 140 -17.26 3.53 -11.20
C VAL A 140 -17.26 3.98 -12.66
N ALA A 141 -17.72 5.21 -12.93
CA ALA A 141 -17.62 5.82 -14.26
C ALA A 141 -16.26 6.49 -14.55
N GLY A 142 -15.36 6.52 -13.56
CA GLY A 142 -14.12 7.31 -13.58
C GLY A 142 -14.34 8.75 -13.13
N GLY A 143 -13.45 9.26 -12.27
CA GLY A 143 -13.42 10.67 -11.87
C GLY A 143 -14.33 11.06 -10.68
N GLY A 144 -13.72 11.55 -9.60
CA GLY A 144 -14.41 12.29 -8.53
C GLY A 144 -14.08 11.83 -7.11
N SER A 145 -13.21 12.58 -6.42
CA SER A 145 -12.82 12.35 -5.01
C SER A 145 -13.92 12.64 -3.99
N ARG A 146 -15.08 13.18 -4.42
CA ARG A 146 -16.16 13.66 -3.53
C ARG A 146 -17.38 12.76 -3.45
N ASN A 147 -17.50 11.73 -4.30
CA ASN A 147 -18.62 10.81 -4.25
C ASN A 147 -18.29 9.57 -3.40
N PRO A 148 -19.20 9.13 -2.50
CA PRO A 148 -19.00 7.92 -1.73
C PRO A 148 -18.77 6.71 -2.63
N ILE A 149 -17.67 5.97 -2.42
CA ILE A 149 -17.30 4.78 -3.23
C ILE A 149 -18.36 3.67 -3.10
N MET A 150 -18.90 3.19 -4.23
CA MET A 150 -19.83 2.06 -4.23
C MET A 150 -19.08 0.74 -3.98
N THR A 151 -19.25 0.17 -2.79
CA THR A 151 -18.67 -1.11 -2.36
C THR A 151 -19.71 -2.22 -2.39
N ALA A 152 -19.27 -3.48 -2.39
CA ALA A 152 -20.18 -4.62 -2.27
C ALA A 152 -21.01 -4.54 -0.99
N TYR A 153 -20.40 -4.08 0.12
CA TYR A 153 -21.12 -3.87 1.37
C TYR A 153 -22.21 -2.79 1.25
N ARG A 154 -21.96 -1.70 0.52
CA ARG A 154 -22.98 -0.68 0.28
C ARG A 154 -24.10 -1.20 -0.62
N GLN A 155 -23.78 -1.96 -1.66
CA GLN A 155 -24.80 -2.59 -2.52
C GLN A 155 -25.70 -3.51 -1.69
N GLU A 156 -25.11 -4.35 -0.81
CA GLU A 156 -25.91 -5.19 0.11
C GLU A 156 -26.74 -4.34 1.10
N ALA A 157 -26.21 -3.21 1.58
CA ALA A 157 -26.94 -2.29 2.46
C ALA A 157 -28.11 -1.58 1.75
N LEU A 158 -27.92 -1.17 0.49
CA LEU A 158 -28.96 -0.58 -0.33
C LEU A 158 -30.06 -1.61 -0.67
N ALA A 159 -29.69 -2.86 -0.92
CA ALA A 159 -30.65 -3.94 -1.11
C ALA A 159 -31.48 -4.20 0.17
N CYS A 160 -30.84 -4.18 1.34
CA CYS A 160 -31.56 -4.23 2.63
C CYS A 160 -32.48 -3.01 2.80
N ALA A 161 -32.02 -1.82 2.41
CA ALA A 161 -32.82 -0.61 2.52
C ALA A 161 -34.05 -0.68 1.61
N ALA A 162 -33.88 -1.10 0.35
CA ALA A 162 -34.99 -1.27 -0.59
C ALA A 162 -36.02 -2.28 -0.07
N ALA A 163 -35.59 -3.39 0.53
CA ALA A 163 -36.51 -4.38 1.11
C ALA A 163 -37.29 -3.88 2.33
N LEU A 164 -36.84 -2.79 2.97
CA LEU A 164 -37.51 -2.12 4.09
C LEU A 164 -38.29 -0.87 3.66
N ALA A 165 -38.27 -0.50 2.37
CA ALA A 165 -38.90 0.71 1.87
C ALA A 165 -40.43 0.68 2.05
N ASP A 166 -41.04 -0.50 1.89
CA ASP A 166 -42.49 -0.70 2.03
C ASP A 166 -42.94 -0.93 3.47
N GLY A 167 -42.00 -0.98 4.43
CA GLY A 167 -42.30 -1.08 5.86
C GLY A 167 -41.32 -1.92 6.67
N PRO A 168 -41.41 -1.86 8.01
CA PRO A 168 -40.49 -2.56 8.90
C PRO A 168 -40.56 -4.09 8.78
N ARG A 169 -39.41 -4.77 8.77
CA ARG A 169 -39.33 -6.24 8.66
C ARG A 169 -38.32 -6.84 9.63
N ARG A 170 -38.41 -8.15 9.85
CA ARG A 170 -37.41 -8.88 10.64
C ARG A 170 -36.25 -9.29 9.73
N PRO A 171 -34.99 -9.29 10.22
CA PRO A 171 -33.85 -9.73 9.41
C PRO A 171 -33.98 -11.18 8.91
N ARG A 172 -34.76 -12.02 9.60
CA ARG A 172 -35.04 -13.41 9.20
C ARG A 172 -35.83 -13.47 7.88
N ASP A 173 -36.71 -12.51 7.65
CA ASP A 173 -37.61 -12.46 6.49
C ASP A 173 -36.83 -11.98 5.25
N LEU A 174 -35.76 -11.21 5.46
CA LEU A 174 -34.85 -10.73 4.40
C LEU A 174 -33.79 -11.76 4.01
N ARG A 175 -33.48 -12.70 4.92
CA ARG A 175 -32.35 -13.63 4.79
C ARG A 175 -32.36 -14.50 3.51
N PRO A 176 -33.50 -14.96 2.98
CA PRO A 176 -33.52 -15.77 1.75
C PRO A 176 -32.84 -15.08 0.57
N ASP A 177 -33.09 -13.78 0.38
CA ASP A 177 -32.52 -12.99 -0.72
C ASP A 177 -31.26 -12.20 -0.29
N LEU A 178 -31.14 -11.92 1.01
CA LEU A 178 -30.09 -11.09 1.61
C LEU A 178 -29.44 -11.82 2.80
N PRO A 179 -28.53 -12.79 2.56
CA PRO A 179 -27.95 -13.64 3.60
C PRO A 179 -27.26 -12.87 4.73
N ASN A 180 -26.75 -11.67 4.46
CA ASN A 180 -26.05 -10.81 5.41
C ASN A 180 -26.96 -9.77 6.10
N ALA A 181 -28.27 -9.79 5.88
CA ALA A 181 -29.21 -8.76 6.37
C ALA A 181 -29.06 -8.49 7.88
N TYR A 182 -28.98 -9.54 8.71
CA TYR A 182 -28.78 -9.38 10.15
C TYR A 182 -27.53 -8.56 10.50
N LYS A 183 -26.40 -8.86 9.85
CA LYS A 183 -25.12 -8.19 10.09
C LYS A 183 -25.15 -6.74 9.62
N ILE A 184 -25.82 -6.48 8.50
CA ILE A 184 -25.93 -5.13 7.91
C ILE A 184 -26.80 -4.24 8.79
N LEU A 185 -28.02 -4.69 9.11
CA LEU A 185 -28.97 -3.95 9.92
C LEU A 185 -28.42 -3.67 11.33
N ARG A 186 -27.77 -4.67 11.95
CA ARG A 186 -27.19 -4.51 13.29
C ARG A 186 -25.98 -3.57 13.32
N ARG A 187 -25.08 -3.65 12.33
CA ARG A 187 -23.89 -2.79 12.29
C ARG A 187 -24.23 -1.35 11.93
N ASN A 188 -25.26 -1.17 11.09
CA ASN A 188 -25.78 0.12 10.68
C ASN A 188 -24.70 1.16 10.32
N VAL A 189 -23.69 0.74 9.55
CA VAL A 189 -22.48 1.55 9.27
C VAL A 189 -22.82 2.93 8.69
N TYR A 190 -23.93 3.03 7.96
CA TYR A 190 -24.36 4.26 7.29
C TYR A 190 -25.48 5.00 8.04
N GLY A 191 -25.99 4.47 9.16
CA GLY A 191 -27.11 5.07 9.88
C GLY A 191 -28.47 4.99 9.16
N TRP A 192 -28.61 4.10 8.17
CA TRP A 192 -29.82 3.97 7.35
C TRP A 192 -30.96 3.21 8.01
N PHE A 193 -30.67 2.47 9.09
CA PHE A 193 -31.62 1.58 9.73
C PHE A 193 -31.92 2.02 11.15
N VAL A 194 -33.14 1.75 11.62
CA VAL A 194 -33.58 2.00 12.99
C VAL A 194 -34.33 0.77 13.52
N GLY A 195 -34.13 0.43 14.79
CA GLY A 195 -34.93 -0.60 15.46
C GLY A 195 -36.28 -0.02 15.86
N ILE A 196 -37.36 -0.59 15.33
CA ILE A 196 -38.74 -0.18 15.66
C ILE A 196 -39.23 -0.96 16.88
N GLU A 197 -38.98 -2.26 16.89
CA GLU A 197 -39.25 -3.16 18.00
C GLU A 197 -38.12 -4.20 18.10
N ARG A 198 -38.18 -5.06 19.12
CA ARG A 198 -37.19 -6.12 19.30
C ARG A 198 -37.10 -7.03 18.07
N GLY A 199 -36.02 -6.84 17.30
CA GLY A 199 -35.73 -7.62 16.11
C GLY A 199 -36.51 -7.20 14.85
N ILE A 200 -37.18 -6.05 14.87
CA ILE A 200 -37.85 -5.45 13.71
C ILE A 200 -37.12 -4.14 13.38
N TYR A 201 -36.75 -4.00 12.11
CA TYR A 201 -36.00 -2.84 11.62
C TYR A 201 -36.81 -2.09 10.57
N GLY A 202 -36.71 -0.77 10.60
CA GLY A 202 -37.20 0.13 9.56
C GLY A 202 -36.09 1.02 9.02
N LEU A 203 -36.45 1.95 8.14
CA LEU A 203 -35.55 2.95 7.58
C LEU A 203 -35.57 4.25 8.37
N THR A 204 -34.40 4.90 8.44
CA THR A 204 -34.30 6.31 8.83
C THR A 204 -34.53 7.22 7.62
N ALA A 205 -34.70 8.52 7.85
CA ALA A 205 -34.72 9.51 6.76
C ALA A 205 -33.49 9.40 5.84
N ALA A 206 -32.30 9.24 6.42
CA ALA A 206 -31.05 9.04 5.68
C ALA A 206 -31.06 7.75 4.84
N GLY A 207 -31.75 6.70 5.30
CA GLY A 207 -31.94 5.47 4.53
C GLY A 207 -32.83 5.68 3.30
N HIS A 208 -33.91 6.45 3.42
CA HIS A 208 -34.75 6.83 2.29
C HIS A 208 -34.00 7.73 1.29
N GLU A 209 -33.24 8.72 1.78
CA GLU A 209 -32.39 9.57 0.93
C GLU A 209 -31.35 8.76 0.16
N ALA A 210 -30.77 7.73 0.79
CA ALA A 210 -29.81 6.85 0.13
C ALA A 210 -30.41 6.08 -1.05
N LEU A 211 -31.68 5.66 -0.96
CA LEU A 211 -32.39 4.99 -2.06
C LEU A 211 -32.71 5.96 -3.20
N LEU A 212 -32.99 7.23 -2.91
CA LEU A 212 -33.14 8.26 -3.94
C LEU A 212 -31.81 8.54 -4.65
N ARG A 213 -30.72 8.58 -3.89
CA ARG A 213 -29.37 8.81 -4.42
C ARG A 213 -28.84 7.63 -5.24
N TRP A 214 -29.16 6.40 -4.84
CA TRP A 214 -28.81 5.17 -5.54
C TRP A 214 -30.06 4.32 -5.76
N PRO A 215 -30.85 4.61 -6.80
CA PRO A 215 -32.03 3.82 -7.13
C PRO A 215 -31.67 2.35 -7.33
N GLN A 216 -32.39 1.45 -6.68
CA GLN A 216 -32.20 0.01 -6.84
C GLN A 216 -33.01 -0.49 -8.03
N GLN A 217 -32.38 -1.23 -8.95
CA GLN A 217 -33.10 -1.86 -10.05
C GLN A 217 -34.00 -2.97 -9.52
N SER A 218 -35.25 -3.00 -9.97
CA SER A 218 -36.16 -4.13 -9.73
C SER A 218 -35.60 -5.37 -10.44
N ARG A 219 -35.20 -6.39 -9.66
CA ARG A 219 -34.68 -7.64 -10.21
C ARG A 219 -35.76 -8.36 -11.04
N THR A 220 -35.64 -8.33 -12.35
CA THR A 220 -36.23 -9.38 -13.22
C THR A 220 -35.22 -10.53 -13.30
N PRO A 221 -35.60 -11.81 -13.11
CA PRO A 221 -34.64 -12.90 -13.15
C PRO A 221 -34.11 -13.09 -14.58
N GLN A 222 -32.81 -12.91 -14.79
CA GLN A 222 -32.13 -13.34 -16.02
C GLN A 222 -31.58 -14.75 -15.83
N VAL A 223 -31.87 -15.62 -16.80
CA VAL A 223 -31.40 -17.01 -16.90
C VAL A 223 -29.91 -17.02 -17.25
N GLU A 224 -29.07 -17.58 -16.38
CA GLU A 224 -27.61 -17.65 -16.57
C GLU A 224 -27.20 -18.71 -17.60
N GLY A 225 -26.50 -18.28 -18.65
CA GLY A 225 -25.74 -19.14 -19.55
C GLY A 225 -24.37 -19.49 -18.96
N ARG A 226 -24.02 -20.79 -18.99
CA ARG A 226 -22.74 -21.34 -18.51
C ARG A 226 -21.55 -20.78 -19.32
N GLY A 227 -20.65 -20.05 -18.65
CA GLY A 227 -19.37 -19.59 -19.22
C GLY A 227 -18.19 -20.42 -18.70
N GLY A 228 -17.41 -20.99 -19.64
CA GLY A 228 -16.25 -21.85 -19.39
C GLY A 228 -15.04 -21.13 -18.79
N ALA A 229 -14.15 -21.92 -18.19
CA ALA A 229 -12.93 -21.46 -17.55
C ALA A 229 -11.92 -20.90 -18.57
N VAL A 230 -11.58 -19.62 -18.42
CA VAL A 230 -10.48 -18.98 -19.17
C VAL A 230 -9.22 -19.06 -18.31
N ALA A 231 -8.15 -19.62 -18.87
CA ALA A 231 -6.83 -19.67 -18.23
C ALA A 231 -6.29 -18.24 -18.03
N ALA A 232 -5.67 -18.00 -16.88
CA ALA A 232 -5.13 -16.70 -16.53
C ALA A 232 -3.84 -16.42 -17.33
N GLU A 233 -3.95 -15.66 -18.43
CA GLU A 233 -2.80 -14.99 -19.00
C GLU A 233 -2.37 -13.85 -18.09
N THR A 234 -1.11 -13.88 -17.66
CA THR A 234 -0.50 -12.75 -16.95
C THR A 234 -0.38 -11.59 -17.93
N ILE A 235 -0.56 -10.35 -17.47
CA ILE A 235 -0.26 -9.15 -18.29
C ILE A 235 1.25 -9.16 -18.55
N VAL A 236 1.67 -9.76 -19.66
CA VAL A 236 3.02 -9.63 -20.21
C VAL A 236 2.98 -8.39 -21.09
N ALA A 237 3.51 -7.27 -20.58
CA ALA A 237 3.79 -6.14 -21.45
C ALA A 237 4.85 -6.61 -22.47
N SER A 238 4.51 -6.57 -23.76
CA SER A 238 5.51 -6.76 -24.81
C SER A 238 6.54 -5.62 -24.68
N PRO A 239 7.85 -5.89 -24.78
CA PRO A 239 8.84 -4.83 -24.75
C PRO A 239 8.56 -3.90 -25.93
N VAL A 240 8.43 -2.61 -25.64
CA VAL A 240 8.54 -1.58 -26.67
C VAL A 240 10.03 -1.52 -27.00
N GLU A 241 10.41 -2.12 -28.13
CA GLU A 241 11.74 -1.93 -28.70
C GLU A 241 11.93 -0.43 -28.96
N ALA A 242 13.04 0.12 -28.45
CA ALA A 242 13.51 1.47 -28.72
C ALA A 242 14.69 1.40 -29.69
#